data_AF-A0A350JGT5-F1
#
_entry.id   AF-A0A350JGT5-F1
#
_cell.length_a   1.000
_cell.length_b   1.000
_cell.length_c   1.000
_cell.angle_alpha   90.00
_cell.angle_beta   90.00
_cell.angle_gamma   90.00
#
_symmetry.space_group_name_H-M   'P 1'
#
loop_
_entity.id
_entity.type
_entity.pdbx_description
1 polymer ?
#
loop_
_entity_poly.entity_id
_entity_poly.type
_entity_poly.pdbx_seq_one_letter_code
_entity_poly.pdbx_strand_id
1 'polypeptide(L)' 'GNYGDNSKSDTVVNIQLEYFNTSSSKCILDVFKKLESVNGKTTITINWHYEEDDEDMLEAGEDYQAIINIPFKMIEMEEM' A
#
# COMPACT_ATOMS: atom_id res chain seq x y z
N GLY A 1 -22.53 -0.77 3.03
CA GLY A 1 -21.98 -1.26 4.31
C GLY A 1 -20.58 -0.75 4.43
N ASN A 2 -20.22 -0.13 5.56
CA ASN A 2 -18.87 0.35 5.82
C ASN A 2 -17.98 -0.83 6.20
N TYR A 3 -16.78 -0.92 5.62
CA TYR A 3 -15.80 -1.95 5.93
C TYR A 3 -15.39 -1.96 7.44
N GLY A 4 -15.66 -0.87 8.16
CA GLY A 4 -15.35 -0.72 9.59
C GLY A 4 -16.36 -1.33 10.59
N ASP A 5 -17.51 -1.85 10.16
CA ASP A 5 -18.53 -2.39 11.08
C ASP A 5 -18.36 -3.88 11.42
N ASN A 6 -17.46 -4.59 10.73
CA ASN A 6 -17.21 -6.04 10.92
C ASN A 6 -15.78 -6.41 10.47
N SER A 7 -14.79 -5.58 10.82
CA SER A 7 -13.42 -5.79 10.34
C SER A 7 -12.81 -7.06 10.95
N LYS A 8 -12.24 -7.92 10.09
CA LYS A 8 -11.40 -9.04 10.52
C LYS A 8 -10.26 -8.50 11.40
N SER A 9 -9.72 -9.33 12.28
CA SER A 9 -8.59 -8.97 13.16
C SER A 9 -7.41 -8.41 12.37
N ASP A 10 -7.22 -8.87 11.12
CA ASP A 10 -6.10 -8.52 10.27
C ASP A 10 -6.57 -8.25 8.82
N THR A 11 -6.05 -7.20 8.21
CA THR A 11 -6.31 -6.78 6.82
C THR A 11 -4.98 -6.65 6.07
N VAL A 12 -4.86 -7.38 4.96
CA VAL A 12 -3.70 -7.29 4.06
C VAL A 12 -4.13 -6.59 2.78
N VAL A 13 -3.40 -5.55 2.40
CA VAL A 13 -3.63 -4.77 1.19
C VAL A 13 -2.47 -5.04 0.23
N ASN A 14 -2.75 -5.70 -0.88
CA ASN A 14 -1.76 -5.93 -1.94
C ASN A 14 -1.92 -4.86 -3.01
N ILE A 15 -0.85 -4.12 -3.26
CA ILE A 15 -0.76 -3.13 -4.33
C ILE A 15 0.14 -3.74 -5.40
N GLN A 16 -0.41 -3.89 -6.60
CA GLN A 16 0.28 -4.38 -7.78
C GLN A 16 -0.24 -3.53 -8.94
N LEU A 17 0.62 -2.64 -9.45
CA LEU A 17 0.27 -1.65 -10.46
C LEU A 17 1.31 -1.72 -11.57
N GLU A 18 0.87 -1.83 -12.82
CA GLU A 18 1.77 -1.81 -13.99
C GLU A 18 2.19 -0.38 -14.37
N TYR A 19 1.40 0.63 -13.99
CA TYR A 19 1.72 2.04 -14.20
C TYR A 19 0.77 2.91 -13.37
N PHE A 20 1.31 3.89 -12.63
CA PHE A 20 0.50 4.94 -12.03
C PHE A 20 1.15 6.32 -12.17
N ASN A 21 0.34 7.33 -12.47
CA ASN A 21 0.81 8.69 -12.67
C ASN A 21 0.72 9.52 -11.38
N THR A 22 1.30 10.74 -11.41
CA THR A 22 1.32 11.67 -10.27
C THR A 22 -0.06 11.99 -9.67
N SER A 23 -1.13 11.97 -10.48
CA SER A 23 -2.50 12.17 -9.97
C SER A 23 -3.01 10.96 -9.20
N SER A 24 -2.67 9.75 -9.67
CA SER A 24 -2.94 8.49 -8.97
C SER A 24 -2.16 8.39 -7.66
N SER A 25 -0.92 8.93 -7.61
CA SER A 25 -0.06 8.86 -6.43
C SER A 25 -0.69 9.52 -5.20
N LYS A 26 -1.38 10.65 -5.39
CA LYS A 26 -2.09 11.36 -4.31
C LYS A 26 -3.29 10.55 -3.80
N CYS A 27 -4.04 9.92 -4.70
CA CYS A 27 -5.19 9.11 -4.33
C CYS A 27 -4.78 7.89 -3.51
N ILE A 28 -3.68 7.21 -3.90
CA ILE A 28 -3.11 6.08 -3.18
C ILE A 28 -2.68 6.50 -1.76
N LEU A 29 -1.99 7.65 -1.64
CA LEU A 29 -1.61 8.20 -0.34
C LEU A 29 -2.83 8.49 0.55
N ASP A 30 -3.88 9.08 -0.02
CA ASP A 30 -5.12 9.37 0.71
C ASP A 30 -5.81 8.07 1.19
N VAL A 31 -5.71 6.98 0.43
CA VAL A 31 -6.17 5.64 0.85
C VAL A 31 -5.31 5.12 2.00
N PHE A 32 -3.99 5.20 1.90
CA PHE A 32 -3.08 4.73 2.96
C PHE A 32 -3.29 5.51 4.27
N LYS A 33 -3.48 6.83 4.22
CA LYS A 33 -3.81 7.65 5.40
C LYS A 33 -5.15 7.27 6.03
N LYS A 34 -6.14 6.92 5.21
CA LYS A 34 -7.41 6.39 5.74
C LYS A 34 -7.21 5.05 6.42
N LEU A 35 -6.42 4.15 5.83
CA LEU A 35 -6.07 2.87 6.45
C LEU A 35 -5.32 3.08 7.78
N GLU A 36 -4.40 4.04 7.84
CA GLU A 36 -3.67 4.39 9.06
C GLU A 36 -4.63 4.77 10.20
N SER A 37 -5.68 5.53 9.90
CA SER A 37 -6.69 5.92 10.89
C SER A 37 -7.51 4.75 11.46
N VAL A 38 -7.49 3.59 10.80
CA VAL A 38 -8.18 2.36 11.21
C VAL A 38 -7.20 1.37 11.87
N ASN A 39 -5.89 1.55 11.63
CA ASN A 39 -4.82 0.76 12.23
C ASN A 39 -4.83 0.95 13.76
N GLY A 40 -5.13 -0.12 14.50
CA GLY A 40 -5.35 -0.09 15.96
C GLY A 40 -6.70 -0.69 16.40
N LYS A 41 -7.69 -0.76 15.49
CA LYS A 41 -8.86 -1.64 15.64
C LYS A 41 -8.69 -2.97 14.89
N THR A 42 -7.95 -2.90 13.79
CA THR A 42 -7.57 -4.01 12.93
C THR A 42 -6.11 -3.81 12.56
N THR A 43 -5.32 -4.89 12.56
CA THR A 43 -3.94 -4.85 12.09
C THR A 43 -3.94 -4.71 10.57
N ILE A 44 -3.32 -3.67 10.04
CA ILE A 44 -3.22 -3.48 8.58
C ILE A 44 -1.79 -3.75 8.14
N THR A 45 -1.62 -4.44 7.02
CA THR A 45 -0.32 -4.62 6.36
C THR A 45 -0.47 -4.29 4.88
N ILE A 46 0.43 -3.48 4.36
CA ILE A 46 0.52 -3.15 2.93
C ILE A 46 1.67 -3.97 2.32
N ASN A 47 1.38 -4.64 1.21
CA ASN A 47 2.35 -5.30 0.37
C ASN A 47 2.42 -4.53 -0.95
N TRP A 48 3.56 -3.93 -1.24
CA TRP A 48 3.84 -3.18 -2.45
C TRP A 48 4.63 -4.06 -3.40
N HIS A 49 4.01 -4.42 -4.52
CA HIS A 49 4.63 -5.24 -5.55
C HIS A 49 5.23 -4.34 -6.62
N TYR A 50 6.48 -4.60 -6.96
CA TYR A 50 7.23 -3.93 -8.02
C TYR A 50 8.03 -4.97 -8.80
N GLU A 51 8.30 -4.70 -10.07
CA GLU A 51 9.17 -5.53 -10.91
C GLU A 51 10.64 -5.16 -10.65
N GLU A 52 11.57 -6.13 -10.74
CA GLU A 52 13.01 -5.89 -10.45
C GLU A 52 13.59 -4.72 -11.27
N ASP A 53 13.15 -4.58 -12.51
CA ASP A 53 13.64 -3.57 -13.47
C ASP A 53 12.87 -2.23 -13.38
N ASP A 54 11.85 -2.12 -12.52
CA ASP A 54 11.04 -0.92 -12.36
C ASP A 54 11.49 -0.07 -11.16
N GLU A 55 12.58 0.67 -11.37
CA GLU A 55 13.17 1.58 -10.37
C GLU A 55 12.18 2.67 -9.92
N ASP A 56 11.30 3.15 -10.80
CA ASP A 56 10.31 4.19 -10.49
C ASP A 56 9.25 3.65 -9.49
N MET A 57 8.81 2.39 -9.65
CA MET A 57 7.89 1.74 -8.71
C MET A 57 8.54 1.42 -7.37
N LEU A 58 9.84 1.09 -7.37
CA LEU A 58 10.62 0.91 -6.14
C LEU A 58 10.70 2.22 -5.36
N GLU A 59 11.16 3.31 -6.00
CA GLU A 59 11.30 4.63 -5.36
C GLU A 59 9.96 5.12 -4.79
N ALA A 60 8.87 4.97 -5.56
CA ALA A 60 7.55 5.38 -5.08
C ALA A 60 7.06 4.56 -3.87
N GLY A 61 7.37 3.25 -3.83
CA GLY A 61 7.09 2.40 -2.68
C GLY A 61 7.84 2.83 -1.42
N GLU A 62 9.13 3.16 -1.57
CA GLU A 62 9.96 3.69 -0.48
C GLU A 62 9.45 5.04 0.04
N ASP A 63 9.06 5.93 -0.87
CA ASP A 63 8.43 7.22 -0.53
C ASP A 63 7.15 7.00 0.31
N TYR A 64 6.27 6.09 -0.10
CA TYR A 64 5.07 5.79 0.67
C TYR A 64 5.39 5.21 2.03
N GLN A 65 6.32 4.25 2.09
CA GLN A 65 6.77 3.62 3.33
C GLN A 65 7.33 4.64 4.32
N ALA A 66 8.05 5.67 3.85
CA ALA A 66 8.58 6.74 4.68
C ALA A 66 7.49 7.69 5.21
N ILE A 67 6.37 7.82 4.49
CA ILE A 67 5.30 8.76 4.83
C ILE A 67 4.26 8.16 5.81
N ILE A 68 4.03 6.85 5.78
CA ILE A 68 2.94 6.21 6.56
C ILE A 68 3.47 5.31 7.67
N ASN A 69 2.74 5.22 8.78
CA ASN A 69 3.11 4.39 9.93
C ASN A 69 2.26 3.11 10.00
N ILE A 70 2.24 2.35 8.90
CA ILE A 70 1.59 1.05 8.77
C ILE A 70 2.65 0.02 8.39
N PRO A 71 2.60 -1.23 8.89
CA PRO A 71 3.42 -2.31 8.37
C PRO A 71 3.40 -2.35 6.84
N PHE A 72 4.55 -2.13 6.21
CA PHE A 72 4.72 -2.03 4.76
C PHE A 72 5.80 -3.00 4.31
N LYS A 73 5.54 -3.76 3.26
CA LYS A 73 6.46 -4.76 2.70
C LYS A 73 6.65 -4.50 1.21
N MET A 74 7.90 -4.32 0.81
CA MET A 74 8.30 -4.34 -0.60
C MET A 74 8.41 -5.80 -1.05
N ILE A 75 7.73 -6.15 -2.14
CA ILE A 75 7.72 -7.49 -2.73
C ILE A 75 8.15 -7.35 -4.18
N GLU A 76 9.36 -7.77 -4.45
CA GLU A 76 9.87 -7.89 -5.82
C GLU A 76 9.14 -9.02 -6.56
N MET A 77 8.76 -8.75 -7.80
CA MET A 77 8.12 -9.70 -8.70
C MET A 77 9.05 -10.01 -9.89
N GLU A 78 9.18 -11.29 -10.22
CA GLU A 78 9.79 -11.73 -11.48
C GLU A 78 8.83 -11.42 -12.65
N GLU A 79 9.34 -10.81 -13.72
CA GLU A 79 8.60 -10.71 -15.00
C GLU A 79 8.18 -12.12 -15.45
N MET A 80 6.91 -12.30 -15.82
CA MET A 80 6.39 -13.56 -16.39
C MET A 80 6.65 -13.67 -17.90
#